data_AF-A0A1H3YVF2-F1
#
_entry.id   AF-A0A1H3YVF2-F1
#
_cell.length_a   1.000
_cell.length_b   1.000
_cell.length_c   1.000
_cell.angle_alpha   90.00
_cell.angle_beta   90.00
_cell.angle_gamma   90.00
#
_symmetry.space_group_name_H-M   'P 1'
#
loop_
_entity.id
_entity.type
_entity.pdbx_description
1 polymer ?
#
loop_
_entity_poly.entity_id
_entity_poly.type
_entity_poly.pdbx_seq_one_letter_code
_entity_poly.pdbx_strand_id
1 'polypeptide(L)'
;MKKQTGIWIDSTKAIIVTLEDGKEAVSEIQSDLENRVYHDKEGDKGSFFGGQHIDSQKSFDERKKHQINSYFKDIISTVNESDELYIFGPAETKTKLQQKINGEKSTIASKLKSVETADSMTSNQIIAKVKKFYNQK
;
A
#
# COMPACT_ATOMS: atom_id res chain seq x y z
N MET A 1 13.57 20.46 -10.25
CA MET A 1 14.17 19.16 -9.89
C MET A 1 13.07 18.11 -9.90
N LYS A 2 13.37 16.85 -10.21
CA LYS A 2 12.34 15.81 -10.37
C LYS A 2 12.24 14.97 -9.11
N LYS A 3 11.03 14.83 -8.56
CA LYS A 3 10.73 13.95 -7.43
C LYS A 3 10.37 12.56 -7.96
N GLN A 4 11.29 11.61 -7.82
CA GLN A 4 11.15 10.27 -8.37
C GLN A 4 10.74 9.30 -7.27
N THR A 5 9.59 8.64 -7.41
CA THR A 5 9.06 7.79 -6.35
C THR A 5 8.83 6.37 -6.85
N GLY A 6 9.42 5.39 -6.16
CA GLY A 6 9.13 3.98 -6.32
C GLY A 6 8.21 3.46 -5.22
N ILE A 7 7.21 2.68 -5.57
CA ILE A 7 6.33 1.99 -4.64
C ILE A 7 6.53 0.49 -4.84
N TRP A 8 7.02 -0.18 -3.79
CA TRP A 8 6.87 -1.62 -3.68
C TRP A 8 5.60 -1.92 -2.88
N ILE A 9 4.68 -2.72 -3.44
CA ILE A 9 3.43 -3.06 -2.78
C ILE A 9 3.23 -4.57 -2.71
N ASP A 10 2.85 -5.02 -1.52
CA ASP A 10 2.44 -6.38 -1.23
C ASP A 10 1.04 -6.41 -0.59
N SER A 11 0.52 -7.62 -0.36
CA SER A 11 -0.72 -7.85 0.40
C SER A 11 -0.60 -7.36 1.85
N THR A 12 0.58 -7.41 2.44
CA THR A 12 0.84 -7.10 3.86
C THR A 12 1.32 -5.68 4.11
N LYS A 13 2.09 -5.09 3.20
CA LYS A 13 2.67 -3.74 3.36
C LYS A 13 3.10 -3.12 2.04
N ALA A 14 3.33 -1.81 2.07
CA ALA A 14 3.88 -1.03 0.97
C ALA A 14 5.10 -0.27 1.47
N ILE A 15 6.12 -0.23 0.64
CA ILE A 15 7.34 0.54 0.88
C ILE A 15 7.45 1.56 -0.24
N ILE A 16 7.42 2.82 0.14
CA ILE A 16 7.53 3.98 -0.73
C ILE A 16 8.95 4.51 -0.60
N VAL A 17 9.66 4.61 -1.72
CA VAL A 17 11.00 5.16 -1.81
C VAL A 17 10.94 6.40 -2.67
N THR A 18 11.19 7.56 -2.08
CA THR A 18 11.27 8.83 -2.79
C THR A 18 12.72 9.25 -2.94
N LEU A 19 13.12 9.57 -4.16
CA LEU A 19 14.42 10.10 -4.52
C LEU A 19 14.24 11.57 -4.92
N GLU A 20 14.86 12.46 -4.14
CA GLU A 20 14.82 13.91 -4.37
C GLU A 20 16.20 14.49 -4.09
N ASP A 21 16.81 15.12 -5.11
CA ASP A 21 18.08 15.85 -5.00
C ASP A 21 19.23 15.07 -4.32
N GLY A 22 19.35 13.77 -4.65
CA GLY A 22 20.36 12.87 -4.07
C GLY A 22 20.03 12.37 -2.66
N LYS A 23 18.89 12.76 -2.09
CA LYS A 23 18.35 12.21 -0.85
C LYS A 23 17.32 11.13 -1.15
N GLU A 24 17.43 10.01 -0.46
CA GLU A 24 16.41 8.98 -0.43
C GLU A 24 15.59 9.07 0.85
N ALA A 25 14.28 9.15 0.71
CA ALA A 25 13.33 8.99 1.80
C ALA A 25 12.61 7.65 1.61
N VAL A 26 12.47 6.89 2.70
CA VAL A 26 11.81 5.59 2.69
C VAL A 26 10.68 5.63 3.71
N SER A 27 9.47 5.36 3.25
CA SER A 27 8.26 5.29 4.08
C SER A 27 7.65 3.91 3.95
N GLU A 28 7.33 3.28 5.07
CA GLU A 28 6.60 2.01 5.09
C GLU A 28 5.15 2.28 5.53
N ILE A 29 4.20 1.73 4.77
CA ILE A 29 2.78 1.74 5.09
C ILE A 29 2.35 0.28 5.26
N GLN A 30 1.96 -0.09 6.47
CA GLN A 30 1.45 -1.43 6.76
C GLN A 30 -0.01 -1.54 6.31
N SER A 31 -0.42 -2.69 5.76
CA SER A 31 -1.83 -2.92 5.47
C SER A 31 -2.56 -3.27 6.77
N ASP A 32 -3.65 -2.58 7.07
CA ASP A 32 -4.48 -2.82 8.27
C ASP A 32 -5.27 -4.15 8.18
N LEU A 33 -4.93 -5.03 7.23
CA LEU A 33 -5.71 -6.23 6.91
C LEU A 33 -5.59 -7.34 7.96
N GLU A 34 -4.65 -7.25 8.91
CA GLU A 34 -4.49 -8.24 9.99
C GLU A 34 -4.39 -7.67 11.42
N ASN A 35 -4.26 -6.36 11.64
CA ASN A 35 -3.75 -5.89 12.94
C ASN A 35 -4.78 -5.49 14.01
N ARG A 36 -6.04 -5.92 13.91
CA ARG A 36 -7.05 -5.67 14.98
C ARG A 36 -7.42 -6.87 15.84
N VAL A 37 -6.51 -7.83 16.00
CA VAL A 37 -6.72 -8.98 16.90
C VAL A 37 -6.20 -8.75 18.33
N TYR A 38 -5.36 -7.75 18.64
CA TYR A 38 -4.83 -7.61 20.01
C TYR A 38 -4.58 -6.17 20.51
N HIS A 39 -5.59 -5.60 21.16
CA HIS A 39 -5.59 -4.90 22.47
C HIS A 39 -6.96 -4.22 22.57
N ASP A 40 -7.90 -4.72 23.37
CA ASP A 40 -7.88 -4.48 24.80
C ASP A 40 -8.37 -5.72 25.58
N LYS A 41 -7.48 -6.33 26.36
CA LYS A 41 -7.87 -7.17 27.50
C LYS A 41 -7.31 -6.50 28.74
N GLU A 42 -8.13 -5.72 29.41
CA GLU A 42 -8.13 -5.72 30.87
C GLU A 42 -9.52 -5.42 31.43
N GLY A 43 -10.05 -6.41 32.17
CA GLY A 43 -10.92 -6.14 33.31
C GLY A 43 -12.41 -5.89 33.05
N ASP A 44 -13.19 -6.89 33.47
CA ASP A 44 -14.36 -6.72 34.34
C ASP A 44 -15.78 -6.83 33.74
N LYS A 45 -16.47 -7.88 34.22
CA LYS A 45 -17.92 -8.04 34.45
C LYS A 45 -18.88 -8.28 33.27
N GLY A 46 -19.29 -9.55 33.17
CA GLY A 46 -20.69 -9.91 33.39
C GLY A 46 -21.56 -10.21 32.16
N SER A 47 -22.38 -11.26 32.31
CA SER A 47 -23.51 -11.70 31.46
C SER A 47 -23.14 -12.30 30.09
N PHE A 48 -23.27 -13.61 29.85
CA PHE A 48 -24.51 -14.40 29.70
C PHE A 48 -25.43 -13.86 28.58
N PHE A 49 -26.04 -14.77 27.82
CA PHE A 49 -26.92 -14.58 26.64
C PHE A 49 -26.15 -14.24 25.34
N GLY A 50 -26.36 -14.84 24.18
CA GLY A 50 -27.47 -15.62 23.63
C GLY A 50 -27.43 -15.36 22.11
N GLY A 51 -27.42 -16.43 21.32
CA GLY A 51 -27.46 -16.49 19.84
C GLY A 51 -27.20 -15.23 19.01
N GLN A 52 -26.05 -15.17 18.33
CA GLN A 52 -25.90 -14.46 17.06
C GLN A 52 -24.93 -15.24 16.13
N HIS A 53 -25.44 -16.31 15.54
CA HIS A 53 -24.98 -16.72 14.19
C HIS A 53 -25.51 -15.65 13.22
N ILE A 54 -24.92 -14.45 13.23
CA ILE A 54 -25.24 -13.38 12.28
C ILE A 54 -24.17 -13.39 11.23
N ASP A 55 -24.48 -13.93 10.04
CA ASP A 55 -24.01 -13.44 8.73
C ASP A 55 -22.60 -12.79 8.69
N SER A 56 -21.62 -13.45 9.32
CA SER A 56 -20.29 -12.87 9.56
C SER A 56 -19.46 -12.76 8.28
N GLN A 57 -19.86 -13.44 7.21
CA GLN A 57 -19.11 -13.51 5.97
C GLN A 57 -19.22 -12.21 5.15
N LYS A 58 -20.45 -11.69 4.93
CA LYS A 58 -20.68 -10.49 4.10
C LYS A 58 -20.09 -9.22 4.74
N SER A 59 -20.26 -9.06 6.05
CA SER A 59 -19.75 -7.88 6.76
C SER A 59 -18.23 -7.88 6.91
N PHE A 60 -17.57 -9.04 6.78
CA PHE A 60 -16.11 -9.17 6.79
C PHE A 60 -15.49 -8.76 5.44
N ASP A 61 -16.12 -9.16 4.34
CA ASP A 61 -15.65 -8.81 2.99
C ASP A 61 -15.74 -7.31 2.70
N GLU A 62 -16.83 -6.65 3.15
CA GLU A 62 -16.99 -5.20 2.99
C GLU A 62 -15.92 -4.42 3.77
N ARG A 63 -15.62 -4.84 5.01
CA ARG A 63 -14.56 -4.20 5.83
C ARG A 63 -13.19 -4.33 5.19
N LYS A 64 -12.83 -5.52 4.69
CA LYS A 64 -11.56 -5.74 3.96
C LYS A 64 -11.46 -4.83 2.74
N LYS A 65 -12.54 -4.70 1.98
CA LYS A 65 -12.58 -3.82 0.80
C LYS A 65 -12.38 -2.35 1.19
N HIS A 66 -12.97 -1.91 2.30
CA HIS A 66 -12.74 -0.56 2.82
C HIS A 66 -11.30 -0.33 3.28
N GLN A 67 -10.70 -1.28 4.01
CA GLN A 67 -9.30 -1.20 4.45
C GLN A 67 -8.33 -1.13 3.26
N ILE A 68 -8.50 -1.99 2.25
CA ILE A 68 -7.69 -1.95 1.02
C ILE A 68 -7.84 -0.61 0.31
N ASN A 69 -9.06 -0.09 0.23
CA ASN A 69 -9.31 1.20 -0.41
C ASN A 69 -8.64 2.36 0.33
N SER A 70 -8.72 2.41 1.67
CA SER A 70 -8.02 3.42 2.47
C SER A 70 -6.52 3.32 2.31
N TYR A 71 -5.98 2.10 2.39
CA TYR A 71 -4.56 1.82 2.17
C TYR A 71 -4.06 2.31 0.81
N PHE A 72 -4.80 2.03 -0.27
CA PHE A 72 -4.45 2.58 -1.59
C PHE A 72 -4.54 4.09 -1.64
N LYS A 73 -5.55 4.69 -0.99
CA LYS A 73 -5.71 6.14 -0.94
C LYS A 73 -4.54 6.82 -0.22
N ASP A 74 -4.04 6.24 0.87
CA ASP A 74 -2.89 6.77 1.60
C ASP A 74 -1.61 6.71 0.76
N ILE A 75 -1.38 5.61 0.04
CA ILE A 75 -0.26 5.47 -0.91
C ILE A 75 -0.36 6.55 -1.99
N ILE A 76 -1.54 6.66 -2.63
CA ILE A 76 -1.81 7.63 -3.69
C ILE A 76 -1.60 9.06 -3.19
N SER A 77 -2.09 9.39 -2.00
CA SER A 77 -1.93 10.72 -1.39
C SER A 77 -0.46 11.05 -1.12
N THR A 78 0.32 10.06 -0.66
CA THR A 78 1.74 10.22 -0.37
C THR A 78 2.54 10.47 -1.66
N VAL A 79 2.18 9.81 -2.76
CA VAL A 79 2.93 9.91 -4.01
C VAL A 79 2.41 10.98 -4.97
N ASN A 80 1.30 11.66 -4.64
CA ASN A 80 0.65 12.64 -5.51
C ASN A 80 1.56 13.77 -5.97
N GLU A 81 2.44 14.22 -5.08
CA GLU A 81 3.42 15.29 -5.33
C GLU A 81 4.65 14.82 -6.13
N SER A 82 4.81 13.51 -6.36
CA SER A 82 5.94 12.98 -7.13
C SER A 82 5.78 13.33 -8.60
N ASP A 83 6.87 13.48 -9.37
CA ASP A 83 6.85 13.71 -10.82
C ASP A 83 6.85 12.42 -11.63
N GLU A 84 7.54 11.40 -11.12
CA GLU A 84 7.67 10.09 -11.76
C GLU A 84 7.32 9.01 -10.74
N LEU A 85 6.49 8.05 -11.14
CA LEU A 85 6.04 6.95 -10.29
C LEU A 85 6.42 5.59 -10.88
N TYR A 86 7.05 4.74 -10.09
CA TYR A 86 7.36 3.36 -10.45
C TYR A 86 6.67 2.43 -9.46
N ILE A 87 5.82 1.51 -9.92
CA ILE A 87 5.10 0.57 -9.05
C ILE A 87 5.63 -0.83 -9.30
N PHE A 88 5.91 -1.59 -8.26
CA PHE A 88 6.34 -2.98 -8.40
C PHE A 88 5.94 -3.84 -7.20
N GLY A 89 5.87 -5.15 -7.39
CA GLY A 89 5.60 -6.09 -6.29
C GLY A 89 5.08 -7.45 -6.72
N PRO A 90 5.06 -8.41 -5.77
CA PRO A 90 4.74 -9.81 -6.08
C PRO A 90 3.24 -10.00 -6.30
N ALA A 91 2.41 -9.22 -5.61
CA ALA A 91 0.97 -9.44 -5.53
C ALA A 91 0.20 -8.90 -6.76
N GLU A 92 -1.05 -9.36 -6.92
CA GLU A 92 -2.07 -8.73 -7.78
C GLU A 92 -2.49 -7.33 -7.29
N THR A 93 -2.10 -6.99 -6.06
CA THR A 93 -2.34 -5.69 -5.41
C THR A 93 -1.83 -4.53 -6.26
N LYS A 94 -0.73 -4.70 -7.00
CA LYS A 94 -0.22 -3.69 -7.95
C LYS A 94 -1.23 -3.35 -9.04
N THR A 95 -1.91 -4.36 -9.58
CA THR A 95 -2.90 -4.19 -10.65
C THR A 95 -4.13 -3.49 -10.09
N LYS A 96 -4.55 -3.84 -8.88
CA LYS A 96 -5.65 -3.14 -8.19
C LYS A 96 -5.31 -1.68 -7.90
N LEU A 97 -4.08 -1.40 -7.48
CA LEU A 97 -3.61 -0.03 -7.27
C LEU A 97 -3.58 0.75 -8.59
N GLN A 98 -3.09 0.16 -9.68
CA GLN A 98 -3.12 0.76 -11.01
C GLN A 98 -4.56 1.08 -11.45
N GLN A 99 -5.50 0.15 -11.28
CA GLN A 99 -6.92 0.38 -11.58
C GLN A 99 -7.51 1.52 -10.74
N LYS A 100 -7.15 1.59 -9.46
CA LYS A 100 -7.57 2.66 -8.55
C LYS A 100 -7.06 4.02 -9.02
N ILE A 101 -5.77 4.11 -9.34
CA ILE A 101 -5.11 5.32 -9.85
C ILE A 101 -5.77 5.79 -11.17
N ASN A 102 -6.03 4.85 -12.08
CA ASN A 102 -6.70 5.15 -13.36
C ASN A 102 -8.17 5.57 -13.15
N GLY A 103 -8.88 4.92 -12.23
CA GLY A 103 -10.29 5.20 -11.95
C GLY A 103 -10.52 6.56 -11.29
N GLU A 104 -9.59 7.02 -10.45
CA GLU A 104 -9.70 8.32 -9.77
C GLU A 104 -9.33 9.52 -10.68
N LYS A 105 -9.06 9.30 -11.99
CA LYS A 105 -8.55 10.34 -12.92
C LYS A 105 -7.37 11.13 -12.32
N SER A 106 -6.57 10.45 -11.50
CA SER A 106 -5.52 11.12 -10.75
C SER A 106 -4.40 11.51 -11.72
N THR A 107 -3.85 12.71 -11.56
CA THR A 107 -2.66 13.20 -12.30
C THR A 107 -1.48 12.24 -12.17
N ILE A 108 -1.50 11.39 -11.14
CA ILE A 108 -0.56 10.31 -10.86
C ILE A 108 -0.54 9.24 -11.95
N ALA A 109 -1.68 8.97 -12.61
CA ALA A 109 -1.76 7.99 -13.70
C ALA A 109 -0.84 8.37 -14.87
N SER A 110 -0.73 9.66 -15.17
CA SER A 110 0.17 10.18 -16.20
C SER A 110 1.65 10.16 -15.79
N LYS A 111 1.92 10.09 -14.49
CA LYS A 111 3.26 10.06 -13.91
C LYS A 111 3.79 8.62 -13.75
N LEU A 112 2.91 7.63 -13.87
CA LEU A 112 3.25 6.22 -13.81
C LEU A 112 4.14 5.81 -14.99
N LYS A 113 5.39 5.53 -14.68
CA LYS A 113 6.42 5.11 -15.63
C LYS A 113 6.30 3.66 -16.02
N SER A 114 6.15 2.79 -15.04
CA SER A 114 6.16 1.35 -15.22
C SER A 114 5.52 0.65 -14.03
N VAL A 115 4.92 -0.51 -14.31
CA VAL A 115 4.35 -1.43 -13.34
C VAL A 115 5.01 -2.78 -13.55
N GLU A 116 5.81 -3.25 -12.59
CA GLU A 116 6.54 -4.51 -12.72
C GLU A 116 6.14 -5.55 -11.66
N THR A 117 6.13 -6.81 -12.05
CA THR A 117 6.10 -7.90 -11.08
C THR A 117 7.50 -8.08 -10.51
N ALA A 118 7.59 -8.22 -9.19
CA ALA A 118 8.86 -8.47 -8.52
C ALA A 118 8.62 -9.36 -7.31
N ASP A 119 9.56 -10.23 -6.97
CA ASP A 119 9.44 -11.09 -5.80
C ASP A 119 9.40 -10.30 -4.48
N SER A 120 9.17 -11.03 -3.38
CA SER A 120 9.34 -10.49 -2.04
C SER A 120 10.78 -10.00 -1.86
N MET A 121 10.93 -8.71 -1.55
CA MET A 121 12.22 -8.05 -1.40
C MET A 121 12.30 -7.34 -0.05
N THR A 122 13.50 -7.22 0.48
CA THR A 122 13.78 -6.41 1.68
C THR A 122 13.78 -4.91 1.34
N SER A 123 13.62 -4.04 2.35
CA SER A 123 13.64 -2.58 2.15
C SER A 123 14.90 -2.12 1.41
N ASN A 124 16.07 -2.68 1.71
CA ASN A 124 17.31 -2.36 1.00
C ASN A 124 17.29 -2.80 -0.48
N GLN A 125 16.74 -3.97 -0.79
CA GLN A 125 16.59 -4.43 -2.18
C GLN A 125 15.60 -3.55 -2.96
N ILE A 126 14.53 -3.12 -2.31
CA ILE A 126 13.54 -2.18 -2.86
C ILE A 126 14.22 -0.86 -3.21
N ILE A 127 14.96 -0.26 -2.27
CA ILE A 127 15.71 0.99 -2.50
C ILE A 127 16.70 0.82 -3.65
N ALA A 128 17.48 -0.26 -3.65
CA ALA A 128 18.46 -0.54 -4.70
C ALA A 128 17.79 -0.70 -6.07
N LYS A 129 16.62 -1.35 -6.14
CA LYS A 129 15.86 -1.52 -7.38
C LYS A 129 15.30 -0.20 -7.90
N VAL A 130 14.74 0.62 -7.01
CA VAL A 130 14.24 1.97 -7.36
C VAL A 130 15.38 2.86 -7.86
N LYS A 131 16.51 2.89 -7.14
CA LYS A 131 17.71 3.60 -7.59
C LYS A 131 18.17 3.10 -8.96
N LYS A 132 18.28 1.78 -9.14
CA LYS A 132 18.70 1.20 -10.41
C LYS A 132 17.76 1.60 -11.55
N PHE A 133 16.44 1.59 -11.34
CA PHE A 133 15.45 1.99 -12.32
C PHE A 133 15.64 3.45 -12.78
N TYR A 134 15.87 4.37 -11.85
CA TYR A 134 16.02 5.80 -12.17
C TYR A 134 17.44 6.20 -12.59
N ASN A 135 18.46 5.47 -12.14
CA ASN A 135 19.88 5.73 -12.43
C ASN A 135 20.38 5.05 -13.70
N GLN A 136 19.60 4.16 -14.31
CA GLN A 136 19.92 3.50 -15.58
C GLN A 136 19.52 4.36 -16.79
N LYS A 137 19.50 5.69 -16.63
CA LYS A 137 19.01 6.65 -17.62
C LYS A 137 20.13 7.54 -18.16
#